data_AF-A0A448ZTH4-F1
#
_entry.id   AF-A0A448ZTH4-F1
#
_cell.length_a   1.000
_cell.length_b   1.000
_cell.length_c   1.000
_cell.angle_alpha   90.00
_cell.angle_beta   90.00
_cell.angle_gamma   90.00
#
_symmetry.space_group_name_H-M   'P 1'
#
loop_
_entity.id
_entity.type
_entity.pdbx_description
1 polymer ?
#
loop_
_entity_poly.entity_id
_entity_poly.type
_entity_poly.pdbx_seq_one_letter_code
_entity_poly.pdbx_strand_id
1 'polypeptide(L)'
;MAAGALGSRASRPINNGIRNGNNTFGLNKKKNMRQQNTKNNKKASYISRAIFALVLLMVIIEYVAYTSLTLPISEPPKESEGRYFESRQKGKALTLRERMRKKRVEEKLRTRERRHKEKQKILETYRNTSPDPAKVQKYDAKYKNIHTSTQTDVTNNLSPEEFHDQRIKTVEHLLHMGVEEDYDLEELPPWSLILDNFHPQTKDDEPIILGLEYCEDFRKMHSPKIIGVGPAGLFSTGTNLIANLMTFNCDGPLKRRGNRKKFSLVQVPWGKHNPADARFHHQVPMPVVEDREAILPVVAIRHPYTWMSAMCKHSYNTRWRHVHKKCHRGLGLENPVWKVPYGFKSYNETHNVTNSYNSLAHMWMEWYKPYFLDEKYNQTPRLMVRHEDMVYRPEKVVSRICECVGGVNSNPIKDWEDPDGFQYLEEGANTGGGHGIHRSGLLTAILKYGQPLRNWYDQYTATDREIMKEAFQGEVDPELRNIFDTFQYKLYDDVAGPTPHDIIQVERRKAMEEEKDEQVLAEAKAVAKRNGDLTASQVERLKAHNMKQQRKNAKKGNRGNPMHDHRKYKAAQ
;
A
#
# COMPACT_ATOMS: atom_id res chain seq x y z
N MET A 1 -13.32 61.95 33.38
CA MET A 1 -11.93 62.44 33.32
C MET A 1 -11.29 61.91 32.05
N ALA A 2 -10.83 62.83 31.19
CA ALA A 2 -9.97 62.77 29.98
C ALA A 2 -10.04 61.52 29.05
N ALA A 3 -10.42 61.52 27.76
CA ALA A 3 -10.27 62.40 26.58
C ALA A 3 -8.92 62.33 25.82
N GLY A 4 -9.02 62.07 24.49
CA GLY A 4 -8.02 62.35 23.44
C GLY A 4 -7.37 61.10 22.79
N ALA A 5 -7.13 60.99 21.49
CA ALA A 5 -7.35 61.87 20.32
C ALA A 5 -7.14 61.07 19.01
N LEU A 6 -7.75 61.55 17.93
CA LEU A 6 -7.67 61.10 16.53
C LEU A 6 -6.33 61.47 15.86
N GLY A 7 -5.95 60.72 14.82
CA GLY A 7 -4.82 61.06 13.94
C GLY A 7 -4.93 60.42 12.55
N SER A 8 -5.47 61.18 11.60
CA SER A 8 -5.53 60.91 10.15
C SER A 8 -4.40 61.63 9.39
N ARG A 9 -3.79 61.00 8.38
CA ARG A 9 -3.02 61.62 7.26
C ARG A 9 -2.97 60.62 6.09
N ALA A 10 -3.51 60.90 4.89
CA ALA A 10 -3.24 61.95 3.88
C ALA A 10 -2.27 61.47 2.77
N SER A 11 -2.71 61.73 1.54
CA SER A 11 -2.26 61.23 0.24
C SER A 11 -1.13 62.04 -0.43
N ARG A 12 -0.64 61.49 -1.57
CA ARG A 12 0.06 62.10 -2.75
C ARG A 12 1.58 61.83 -2.85
N PRO A 13 2.23 61.97 -4.04
CA PRO A 13 1.72 62.21 -5.41
C PRO A 13 2.27 61.29 -6.52
N ILE A 14 1.64 61.48 -7.67
CA ILE A 14 1.94 61.14 -9.06
C ILE A 14 3.34 61.61 -9.49
N ASN A 15 4.04 60.82 -10.32
CA ASN A 15 5.07 61.36 -11.20
C ASN A 15 5.06 60.71 -12.60
N ASN A 16 5.10 61.58 -13.61
CA ASN A 16 5.05 61.30 -15.03
C ASN A 16 6.41 60.82 -15.56
N GLY A 17 6.38 59.89 -16.53
CA GLY A 17 7.56 59.47 -17.28
C GLY A 17 7.18 59.11 -18.72
N ILE A 18 7.29 60.09 -19.60
CA ILE A 18 7.15 60.02 -21.05
C ILE A 18 8.32 59.22 -21.65
N ARG A 19 8.06 58.26 -22.54
CA ARG A 19 8.93 58.01 -23.72
C ARG A 19 8.22 57.24 -24.84
N ASN A 20 8.35 57.82 -26.02
CA ASN A 20 7.86 57.40 -27.34
C ASN A 20 8.47 56.08 -27.85
N GLY A 21 7.77 55.43 -28.79
CA GLY A 21 8.37 54.43 -29.69
C GLY A 21 7.36 53.67 -30.54
N ASN A 22 7.14 54.14 -31.76
CA ASN A 22 6.29 53.57 -32.81
C ASN A 22 6.61 52.11 -33.18
N ASN A 23 5.57 51.34 -33.51
CA ASN A 23 5.40 50.60 -34.78
C ASN A 23 4.44 49.42 -34.60
N THR A 24 3.32 49.40 -35.34
CA THR A 24 2.78 48.21 -36.04
C THR A 24 1.48 48.56 -36.76
N PHE A 25 1.62 49.05 -37.99
CA PHE A 25 0.56 49.04 -38.99
C PHE A 25 0.51 47.65 -39.64
N GLY A 26 -0.68 47.07 -39.77
CA GLY A 26 -0.96 46.12 -40.86
C GLY A 26 -1.19 44.64 -40.52
N LEU A 27 -2.13 44.29 -39.63
CA LEU A 27 -2.64 42.89 -39.55
C LEU A 27 -4.13 42.81 -39.13
N ASN A 28 -5.04 43.46 -39.86
CA ASN A 28 -6.49 43.36 -39.55
C ASN A 28 -7.42 42.95 -40.69
N LYS A 29 -6.90 42.45 -41.83
CA LYS A 29 -7.77 41.99 -42.95
C LYS A 29 -7.79 40.48 -43.21
N LYS A 30 -6.93 39.67 -42.56
CA LYS A 30 -6.87 38.20 -42.77
C LYS A 30 -7.65 37.34 -41.76
N LYS A 31 -8.19 37.91 -40.68
CA LYS A 31 -8.92 37.12 -39.64
C LYS A 31 -10.39 36.83 -39.98
N ASN A 32 -11.04 37.63 -40.83
CA ASN A 32 -12.47 37.43 -41.12
C ASN A 32 -12.77 36.35 -42.18
N MET A 33 -11.83 36.00 -43.07
CA MET A 33 -12.06 34.96 -44.09
C MET A 33 -11.87 33.52 -43.57
N ARG A 34 -11.13 33.30 -42.47
CA ARG A 34 -10.91 31.94 -41.90
C ARG A 34 -12.04 31.47 -40.97
N GLN A 35 -12.86 32.38 -40.43
CA GLN A 35 -13.96 32.00 -39.53
C GLN A 35 -15.24 31.54 -40.27
N GLN A 36 -15.43 31.90 -41.54
CA GLN A 36 -16.58 31.43 -42.32
C GLN A 36 -16.39 29.99 -42.86
N ASN A 37 -15.18 29.60 -43.29
CA ASN A 37 -14.95 28.23 -43.79
C ASN A 37 -15.02 27.14 -42.70
N THR A 38 -14.78 27.47 -41.43
CA THR A 38 -14.85 26.48 -40.34
C THR A 38 -16.27 26.19 -39.85
N LYS A 39 -17.25 27.08 -40.13
CA LYS A 39 -18.65 26.83 -39.79
C LYS A 39 -19.33 25.88 -40.79
N ASN A 40 -18.96 25.92 -42.07
CA ASN A 40 -19.55 25.04 -43.08
C ASN A 40 -19.06 23.59 -42.96
N ASN A 41 -17.78 23.37 -42.62
CA ASN A 41 -17.24 22.02 -42.41
C ASN A 41 -17.82 21.31 -41.17
N LYS A 42 -18.22 22.06 -40.13
CA LYS A 42 -18.88 21.49 -38.94
C LYS A 42 -20.29 21.00 -39.23
N LYS A 43 -21.04 21.68 -40.10
CA LYS A 43 -22.38 21.24 -40.53
C LYS A 43 -22.32 19.96 -41.38
N ALA A 44 -21.38 19.89 -42.32
CA ALA A 44 -21.18 18.68 -43.13
C ALA A 44 -20.79 17.45 -42.27
N SER A 45 -19.95 17.65 -41.24
CA SER A 45 -19.58 16.58 -40.32
C SER A 45 -20.75 16.08 -39.46
N TYR A 46 -21.67 16.96 -39.07
CA TYR A 46 -22.85 16.57 -38.28
C TYR A 46 -23.85 15.76 -39.09
N ILE A 47 -24.08 16.15 -40.35
CA ILE A 47 -24.97 15.43 -41.27
C ILE A 47 -24.40 14.04 -41.58
N SER A 48 -23.09 13.93 -41.84
CA SER A 48 -22.44 12.63 -42.08
C SER A 48 -22.55 11.68 -40.88
N ARG A 49 -22.40 12.17 -39.65
CA ARG A 49 -22.59 11.36 -38.42
C ARG A 49 -24.05 10.92 -38.23
N ALA A 50 -25.01 11.78 -38.55
CA ALA A 50 -26.43 11.43 -38.46
C ALA A 50 -26.82 10.35 -39.49
N ILE A 51 -26.32 10.47 -40.73
CA ILE A 51 -26.54 9.45 -41.78
C ILE A 51 -25.90 8.12 -41.38
N PHE A 52 -24.67 8.12 -40.86
CA PHE A 52 -24.00 6.90 -40.41
C PHE A 52 -24.77 6.20 -39.28
N ALA A 53 -25.29 6.97 -38.31
CA ALA A 53 -26.10 6.42 -37.23
C ALA A 53 -27.41 5.78 -37.74
N LEU A 54 -28.07 6.39 -38.73
CA LEU A 54 -29.27 5.84 -39.35
C LEU A 54 -28.99 4.55 -40.13
N VAL A 55 -27.89 4.49 -40.87
CA VAL A 55 -27.47 3.27 -41.57
C VAL A 55 -27.17 2.15 -40.58
N LEU A 56 -26.45 2.44 -39.49
CA LEU A 56 -26.17 1.45 -38.44
C LEU A 56 -27.45 0.92 -37.78
N LEU A 57 -28.43 1.79 -37.55
CA LEU A 57 -29.73 1.40 -37.00
C LEU A 57 -30.48 0.45 -37.95
N MET A 58 -30.49 0.73 -39.25
CA MET A 58 -31.12 -0.12 -40.26
C MET A 58 -30.47 -1.51 -40.32
N VAL A 59 -29.13 -1.58 -40.25
CA VAL A 59 -28.38 -2.85 -40.21
C VAL A 59 -28.72 -3.67 -38.96
N ILE A 60 -28.84 -3.01 -37.80
CA ILE A 60 -29.25 -3.69 -36.55
C ILE A 60 -30.68 -4.23 -36.67
N ILE A 61 -31.60 -3.46 -37.25
CA ILE A 61 -32.99 -3.90 -37.46
C ILE A 61 -33.04 -5.13 -38.38
N GLU A 62 -32.31 -5.12 -39.51
CA GLU A 62 -32.21 -6.28 -40.39
C GLU A 62 -31.57 -7.49 -39.70
N TYR A 63 -30.53 -7.28 -38.90
CA TYR A 63 -29.89 -8.36 -38.15
C TYR A 63 -30.82 -8.99 -37.11
N VAL A 64 -31.60 -8.18 -36.39
CA VAL A 64 -32.61 -8.66 -35.44
C VAL A 64 -33.74 -9.39 -36.16
N ALA A 65 -34.21 -8.89 -37.31
CA ALA A 65 -35.21 -9.57 -38.12
C ALA A 65 -34.71 -10.93 -38.66
N TYR A 66 -33.46 -10.98 -39.13
CA TYR A 66 -32.83 -12.19 -39.64
C TYR A 66 -32.65 -13.27 -38.56
N THR A 67 -32.19 -12.87 -37.37
CA THR A 67 -32.03 -13.79 -36.23
C THR A 67 -33.36 -14.24 -35.64
N SER A 68 -34.43 -13.44 -35.75
CA SER A 68 -35.77 -13.82 -35.30
C SER A 68 -36.48 -14.81 -36.22
N LEU A 69 -36.09 -14.89 -37.50
CA LEU A 69 -36.72 -15.77 -38.50
C LEU A 69 -36.02 -17.13 -38.68
N THR A 70 -34.85 -17.35 -38.08
CA THR A 70 -34.01 -18.55 -38.33
C THR A 70 -33.78 -19.45 -37.12
N LEU A 71 -34.42 -19.20 -35.98
CA LEU A 71 -34.30 -20.09 -34.83
C LEU A 71 -35.40 -21.17 -34.86
N PRO A 72 -35.07 -22.45 -35.12
CA PRO A 72 -36.01 -23.54 -34.89
C PRO A 72 -36.35 -23.57 -33.40
N ILE A 73 -37.64 -23.64 -33.10
CA ILE A 73 -38.16 -23.89 -31.76
C ILE A 73 -37.69 -25.29 -31.34
N SER A 74 -36.54 -25.36 -30.68
CA SER A 74 -36.11 -26.55 -29.96
C SER A 74 -36.85 -26.60 -28.63
N GLU A 75 -37.53 -27.71 -28.35
CA GLU A 75 -38.20 -27.98 -27.08
C GLU A 75 -37.27 -27.72 -25.88
N PRO A 76 -37.80 -27.19 -24.75
CA PRO A 76 -37.01 -26.94 -23.55
C PRO A 76 -36.46 -28.27 -23.00
N PRO A 77 -35.14 -28.39 -22.78
CA PRO A 77 -34.58 -29.59 -22.20
C PRO A 77 -35.02 -29.72 -20.74
N LYS A 78 -35.42 -30.93 -20.35
CA LYS A 78 -35.83 -31.28 -18.98
C LYS A 78 -34.73 -30.90 -17.98
N GLU A 79 -35.05 -29.96 -17.08
CA GLU A 79 -34.11 -29.16 -16.28
C GLU A 79 -33.45 -29.90 -15.09
N SER A 80 -33.62 -31.23 -14.98
CA SER A 80 -33.19 -32.02 -13.81
C SER A 80 -31.91 -32.84 -14.01
N GLU A 81 -31.46 -33.12 -15.25
CA GLU A 81 -30.24 -33.93 -15.48
C GLU A 81 -28.98 -33.09 -15.79
N GLY A 82 -29.12 -31.87 -16.31
CA GLY A 82 -27.99 -31.01 -16.69
C GLY A 82 -27.13 -30.54 -15.51
N ARG A 83 -27.74 -30.29 -14.33
CA ARG A 83 -27.03 -29.81 -13.14
C ARG A 83 -26.07 -30.86 -12.57
N TYR A 84 -26.36 -32.14 -12.72
CA TYR A 84 -25.49 -33.21 -12.20
C TYR A 84 -24.24 -33.41 -13.07
N PHE A 85 -24.38 -33.27 -14.40
CA PHE A 85 -23.26 -33.41 -15.33
C PHE A 85 -22.28 -32.23 -15.24
N GLU A 86 -22.79 -31.01 -15.09
CA GLU A 86 -21.97 -29.79 -14.97
C GLU A 86 -21.16 -29.77 -13.67
N SER A 87 -21.73 -30.26 -12.55
CA SER A 87 -21.02 -30.41 -11.28
C SER A 87 -19.85 -31.40 -11.37
N ARG A 88 -20.06 -32.56 -12.05
CA ARG A 88 -19.03 -33.59 -12.21
C ARG A 88 -17.89 -33.16 -13.14
N GLN A 89 -18.18 -32.37 -14.18
CA GLN A 89 -17.14 -31.79 -15.03
C GLN A 89 -16.34 -30.70 -14.31
N LYS A 90 -16.98 -29.84 -13.51
CA LYS A 90 -16.29 -28.82 -12.71
C LYS A 90 -15.33 -29.45 -11.69
N GLY A 91 -15.72 -30.54 -11.01
CA GLY A 91 -14.83 -31.25 -10.08
C GLY A 91 -13.59 -31.88 -10.74
N LYS A 92 -13.73 -32.43 -11.95
CA LYS A 92 -12.58 -32.96 -12.72
C LYS A 92 -11.65 -31.88 -13.25
N ALA A 93 -12.19 -30.72 -13.65
CA ALA A 93 -11.41 -29.59 -14.12
C ALA A 93 -10.60 -28.94 -12.98
N LEU A 94 -11.18 -28.83 -11.78
CA LEU A 94 -10.51 -28.29 -10.58
C LEU A 94 -9.29 -29.16 -10.22
N THR A 95 -9.46 -30.48 -10.16
CA THR A 95 -8.39 -31.43 -9.81
C THR A 95 -7.25 -31.48 -10.84
N LEU A 96 -7.51 -31.30 -12.14
CA LEU A 96 -6.44 -31.21 -13.15
C LEU A 96 -5.62 -29.91 -13.01
N ARG A 97 -6.27 -28.80 -12.66
CA ARG A 97 -5.61 -27.49 -12.48
C ARG A 97 -4.73 -27.46 -11.24
N GLU A 98 -5.23 -27.96 -10.12
CA GLU A 98 -4.42 -28.15 -8.91
C GLU A 98 -3.18 -28.98 -9.22
N ARG A 99 -3.31 -30.06 -10.02
CA ARG A 99 -2.17 -30.86 -10.49
C ARG A 99 -1.21 -30.07 -11.38
N MET A 100 -1.70 -29.23 -12.31
CA MET A 100 -0.82 -28.41 -13.15
C MET A 100 -0.11 -27.32 -12.35
N ARG A 101 -0.81 -26.67 -11.41
CA ARG A 101 -0.24 -25.69 -10.47
C ARG A 101 0.83 -26.34 -9.61
N LYS A 102 0.53 -27.50 -9.02
CA LYS A 102 1.49 -28.30 -8.25
C LYS A 102 2.71 -28.68 -9.10
N LYS A 103 2.52 -29.12 -10.34
CA LYS A 103 3.63 -29.40 -11.27
C LYS A 103 4.48 -28.16 -11.60
N ARG A 104 3.87 -26.99 -11.85
CA ARG A 104 4.61 -25.74 -12.09
C ARG A 104 5.39 -25.31 -10.85
N VAL A 105 4.80 -25.44 -9.67
CA VAL A 105 5.46 -25.19 -8.38
C VAL A 105 6.64 -26.15 -8.21
N GLU A 106 6.44 -27.45 -8.39
CA GLU A 106 7.49 -28.47 -8.33
C GLU A 106 8.60 -28.21 -9.36
N GLU A 107 8.28 -27.78 -10.57
CA GLU A 107 9.25 -27.46 -11.62
C GLU A 107 10.07 -26.20 -11.28
N LYS A 108 9.41 -25.13 -10.80
CA LYS A 108 10.08 -23.92 -10.31
C LYS A 108 10.98 -24.26 -9.10
N LEU A 109 10.50 -25.08 -8.16
CA LEU A 109 11.28 -25.57 -7.02
C LEU A 109 12.50 -26.37 -7.48
N ARG A 110 12.34 -27.36 -8.38
CA ARG A 110 13.46 -28.14 -8.95
C ARG A 110 14.48 -27.26 -9.66
N THR A 111 14.02 -26.27 -10.42
CA THR A 111 14.90 -25.31 -11.11
C THR A 111 15.69 -24.48 -10.11
N ARG A 112 15.06 -24.04 -9.01
CA ARG A 112 15.71 -23.30 -7.94
C ARG A 112 16.68 -24.16 -7.14
N GLU A 113 16.33 -25.40 -6.81
CA GLU A 113 17.25 -26.37 -6.19
C GLU A 113 18.48 -26.61 -7.05
N ARG A 114 18.32 -26.73 -8.38
CA ARG A 114 19.46 -26.85 -9.31
C ARG A 114 20.35 -25.62 -9.26
N ARG A 115 19.79 -24.41 -9.31
CA ARG A 115 20.54 -23.15 -9.17
C ARG A 115 21.25 -23.07 -7.81
N HIS A 116 20.61 -23.51 -6.73
CA HIS A 116 21.22 -23.54 -5.40
C HIS A 116 22.40 -24.53 -5.36
N LYS A 117 22.22 -25.76 -5.86
CA LYS A 117 23.30 -26.76 -5.97
C LYS A 117 24.45 -26.25 -6.84
N GLU A 118 24.15 -25.54 -7.93
CA GLU A 118 25.16 -24.91 -8.79
C GLU A 118 25.91 -23.78 -8.06
N LYS A 119 25.19 -22.92 -7.32
CA LYS A 119 25.80 -21.88 -6.47
C LYS A 119 26.71 -22.49 -5.41
N GLN A 120 26.27 -23.57 -4.75
CA GLN A 120 27.10 -24.32 -3.78
C GLN A 120 28.36 -24.90 -4.45
N LYS A 121 28.23 -25.46 -5.65
CA LYS A 121 29.38 -25.96 -6.42
C LYS A 121 30.35 -24.85 -6.81
N ILE A 122 29.85 -23.68 -7.20
CA ILE A 122 30.68 -22.48 -7.49
C ILE A 122 31.42 -22.03 -6.22
N LEU A 123 30.74 -22.03 -5.06
CA LEU A 123 31.35 -21.68 -3.78
C LEU A 123 32.45 -22.66 -3.37
N GLU A 124 32.20 -23.95 -3.53
CA GLU A 124 33.19 -24.99 -3.25
C GLU A 124 34.39 -24.89 -4.20
N THR A 125 34.14 -24.63 -5.48
CA THR A 125 35.19 -24.37 -6.47
C THR A 125 36.01 -23.14 -6.07
N TYR A 126 35.36 -22.04 -5.68
CA TYR A 126 36.04 -20.83 -5.20
C TYR A 126 36.88 -21.10 -3.95
N ARG A 127 36.36 -21.87 -2.99
CA ARG A 127 37.10 -22.29 -1.79
C ARG A 127 38.35 -23.09 -2.14
N ASN A 128 38.26 -23.98 -3.13
CA ASN A 128 39.36 -24.85 -3.53
C ASN A 128 40.38 -24.17 -4.46
N THR A 129 39.97 -23.13 -5.19
CA THR A 129 40.80 -22.48 -6.22
C THR A 129 41.27 -21.08 -5.85
N SER A 130 40.69 -20.43 -4.84
CA SER A 130 41.11 -19.11 -4.41
C SER A 130 42.51 -19.19 -3.77
N PRO A 131 43.53 -18.51 -4.33
CA PRO A 131 44.88 -18.49 -3.76
C PRO A 131 45.00 -17.62 -2.50
N ASP A 132 43.91 -16.92 -2.12
CA ASP A 132 43.85 -16.01 -0.99
C ASP A 132 42.90 -16.57 0.10
N PRO A 133 43.43 -17.22 1.14
CA PRO A 133 42.66 -17.77 2.25
C PRO A 133 41.84 -16.71 2.99
N ALA A 134 42.30 -15.44 3.01
CA ALA A 134 41.62 -14.37 3.72
C ALA A 134 40.31 -13.97 3.01
N LYS A 135 40.26 -14.05 1.68
CA LYS A 135 39.01 -13.83 0.91
C LYS A 135 38.00 -14.94 1.14
N VAL A 136 38.43 -16.19 1.17
CA VAL A 136 37.57 -17.34 1.50
C VAL A 136 37.02 -17.19 2.91
N GLN A 137 37.87 -16.84 3.88
CA GLN A 137 37.46 -16.65 5.28
C GLN A 137 36.49 -15.46 5.46
N LYS A 138 36.71 -14.35 4.73
CA LYS A 138 35.79 -13.19 4.70
C LYS A 138 34.44 -13.57 4.08
N TYR A 139 34.44 -14.37 3.02
CA TYR A 139 33.23 -14.83 2.36
C TYR A 139 32.45 -15.83 3.24
N ASP A 140 33.15 -16.80 3.84
CA ASP A 140 32.57 -17.76 4.79
C ASP A 140 32.01 -17.06 6.04
N ALA A 141 32.71 -16.04 6.56
CA ALA A 141 32.21 -15.21 7.64
C ALA A 141 30.96 -14.41 7.23
N LYS A 142 30.88 -13.93 5.98
CA LYS A 142 29.68 -13.25 5.45
C LYS A 142 28.50 -14.23 5.38
N TYR A 143 28.71 -15.44 4.87
CA TYR A 143 27.66 -16.46 4.75
C TYR A 143 27.22 -17.03 6.11
N LYS A 144 28.17 -17.38 6.99
CA LYS A 144 27.86 -17.82 8.37
C LYS A 144 27.11 -16.76 9.15
N ASN A 145 27.54 -15.50 9.15
CA ASN A 145 26.88 -14.46 9.94
C ASN A 145 25.44 -14.18 9.49
N ILE A 146 25.12 -14.29 8.19
CA ILE A 146 23.74 -14.17 7.69
C ILE A 146 22.87 -15.31 8.24
N HIS A 147 23.39 -16.53 8.37
CA HIS A 147 22.65 -17.63 8.98
C HIS A 147 22.57 -17.49 10.51
N THR A 148 23.69 -17.26 11.21
CA THR A 148 23.73 -17.30 12.68
C THR A 148 22.96 -16.15 13.35
N SER A 149 22.90 -14.96 12.74
CA SER A 149 22.13 -13.82 13.28
C SER A 149 20.61 -14.02 13.21
N THR A 150 20.13 -14.87 12.31
CA THR A 150 18.69 -15.10 12.13
C THR A 150 18.20 -16.31 12.92
N GLN A 151 19.15 -17.14 13.41
CA GLN A 151 18.86 -18.48 13.92
C GLN A 151 18.73 -18.59 15.45
N THR A 152 19.01 -17.53 16.21
CA THR A 152 19.40 -17.68 17.61
C THR A 152 18.28 -17.61 18.65
N ASP A 153 17.07 -17.11 18.33
CA ASP A 153 16.02 -16.96 19.35
C ASP A 153 14.70 -17.71 19.06
N VAL A 154 14.34 -17.93 17.79
CA VAL A 154 13.06 -18.59 17.43
C VAL A 154 13.28 -19.97 16.80
N THR A 155 14.44 -20.19 16.20
CA THR A 155 14.71 -21.40 15.40
C THR A 155 15.60 -22.41 16.13
N ASN A 156 15.91 -22.21 17.41
CA ASN A 156 16.70 -23.18 18.20
C ASN A 156 16.03 -24.57 18.26
N ASN A 157 14.75 -24.65 17.89
CA ASN A 157 13.97 -25.89 17.87
C ASN A 157 13.81 -26.51 16.48
N LEU A 158 14.23 -25.85 15.40
CA LEU A 158 14.11 -26.39 14.03
C LEU A 158 15.45 -26.93 13.57
N SER A 159 15.45 -28.17 13.08
CA SER A 159 16.57 -28.72 12.33
C SER A 159 16.81 -27.91 11.04
N PRO A 160 18.03 -27.95 10.46
CA PRO A 160 18.30 -27.30 9.17
C PRO A 160 17.35 -27.75 8.04
N GLU A 161 16.90 -29.01 8.07
CA GLU A 161 15.93 -29.56 7.12
C GLU A 161 14.54 -28.96 7.31
N GLU A 162 14.02 -28.93 8.55
CA GLU A 162 12.73 -28.30 8.83
C GLU A 162 12.73 -26.80 8.50
N PHE A 163 13.84 -26.12 8.76
CA PHE A 163 13.99 -24.71 8.42
C PHE A 163 13.93 -24.48 6.89
N HIS A 164 14.55 -25.37 6.12
CA HIS A 164 14.46 -25.36 4.66
C HIS A 164 13.03 -25.63 4.17
N ASP A 165 12.36 -26.63 4.73
CA ASP A 165 10.97 -26.97 4.39
C ASP A 165 10.01 -25.82 4.69
N GLN A 166 10.21 -25.11 5.79
CA GLN A 166 9.40 -23.93 6.12
C GLN A 166 9.63 -22.77 5.15
N ARG A 167 10.80 -22.65 4.54
CA ARG A 167 11.03 -21.68 3.46
C ARG A 167 10.38 -22.13 2.16
N ILE A 168 10.39 -23.42 1.85
CA ILE A 168 9.63 -23.97 0.72
C ILE A 168 8.14 -23.64 0.87
N LYS A 169 7.56 -23.78 2.07
CA LYS A 169 6.18 -23.33 2.34
C LYS A 169 5.97 -21.85 2.02
N THR A 170 6.90 -20.98 2.41
CA THR A 170 6.85 -19.55 2.04
C THR A 170 6.89 -19.36 0.52
N VAL A 171 7.69 -20.16 -0.21
CA VAL A 171 7.70 -20.17 -1.68
C VAL A 171 6.35 -20.59 -2.25
N GLU A 172 5.75 -21.65 -1.72
CA GLU A 172 4.43 -22.12 -2.14
C GLU A 172 3.36 -21.03 -1.95
N HIS A 173 3.40 -20.31 -0.82
CA HIS A 173 2.53 -19.14 -0.60
C HIS A 173 2.80 -18.02 -1.59
N LEU A 174 4.06 -17.65 -1.86
CA LEU A 174 4.40 -16.61 -2.84
C LEU A 174 3.93 -16.99 -4.26
N LEU A 175 4.15 -18.23 -4.67
CA LEU A 175 3.67 -18.77 -5.95
C LEU A 175 2.14 -18.83 -5.98
N HIS A 176 1.50 -19.10 -4.84
CA HIS A 176 0.06 -19.05 -4.73
C HIS A 176 -0.46 -17.62 -4.99
N MET A 177 0.24 -16.61 -4.47
CA MET A 177 -0.07 -15.19 -4.66
C MET A 177 0.34 -14.63 -6.04
N GLY A 178 0.86 -15.47 -6.93
CA GLY A 178 1.28 -15.06 -8.28
C GLY A 178 2.61 -14.30 -8.33
N VAL A 179 3.40 -14.32 -7.26
CA VAL A 179 4.72 -13.66 -7.26
C VAL A 179 5.70 -14.49 -8.10
N GLU A 180 6.16 -13.90 -9.21
CA GLU A 180 7.09 -14.56 -10.14
C GLU A 180 8.54 -14.06 -10.02
N GLU A 181 8.78 -13.00 -9.24
CA GLU A 181 10.11 -12.42 -9.03
C GLU A 181 11.15 -13.45 -8.56
N ASP A 182 12.41 -13.25 -8.99
CA ASP A 182 13.54 -14.08 -8.56
C ASP A 182 13.98 -13.65 -7.15
N TYR A 183 14.08 -14.60 -6.24
CA TYR A 183 14.53 -14.40 -4.87
C TYR A 183 15.42 -15.55 -4.45
N ASP A 184 16.39 -15.23 -3.59
CA ASP A 184 17.18 -16.27 -2.95
C ASP A 184 16.31 -16.95 -1.88
N LEU A 185 16.23 -18.29 -1.92
CA LEU A 185 15.52 -19.06 -0.90
C LEU A 185 16.08 -18.74 0.50
N GLU A 186 17.35 -18.41 0.57
CA GLU A 186 18.05 -18.03 1.80
C GLU A 186 17.65 -16.65 2.36
N GLU A 187 17.04 -15.78 1.54
CA GLU A 187 16.50 -14.50 1.99
C GLU A 187 15.07 -14.63 2.53
N LEU A 188 14.35 -15.71 2.15
CA LEU A 188 12.98 -15.91 2.60
C LEU A 188 12.93 -16.30 4.08
N PRO A 189 12.02 -15.69 4.86
CA PRO A 189 11.73 -16.15 6.20
C PRO A 189 11.01 -17.52 6.15
N PRO A 190 11.28 -18.42 7.11
CA PRO A 190 10.46 -19.61 7.32
C PRO A 190 8.99 -19.23 7.54
N TRP A 191 8.05 -20.00 7.02
CA TRP A 191 6.63 -19.74 7.23
C TRP A 191 6.26 -19.83 8.72
N SER A 192 6.79 -20.81 9.44
CA SER A 192 6.64 -20.90 10.89
C SER A 192 7.07 -19.63 11.61
N LEU A 193 8.14 -18.96 11.18
CA LEU A 193 8.58 -17.70 11.78
C LEU A 193 7.58 -16.55 11.53
N ILE A 194 6.98 -16.50 10.33
CA ILE A 194 5.91 -15.55 10.04
C ILE A 194 4.72 -15.79 10.98
N LEU A 195 4.36 -17.07 11.19
CA LEU A 195 3.30 -17.45 12.12
C LEU A 195 3.68 -17.15 13.58
N ASP A 196 4.90 -17.43 14.02
CA ASP A 196 5.32 -17.16 15.40
C ASP A 196 5.33 -15.65 15.73
N ASN A 197 5.65 -14.82 14.74
CA ASN A 197 5.63 -13.37 14.91
C ASN A 197 4.22 -12.80 15.12
N PHE A 198 3.19 -13.41 14.52
CA PHE A 198 1.87 -12.78 14.40
C PHE A 198 0.67 -13.70 14.67
N HIS A 199 0.87 -14.99 14.91
CA HIS A 199 -0.18 -16.03 14.98
C HIS A 199 0.21 -17.25 15.83
N PRO A 200 0.75 -17.09 17.05
CA PRO A 200 1.12 -18.25 17.84
C PRO A 200 -0.08 -19.13 18.25
N GLN A 201 -1.33 -18.65 18.15
CA GLN A 201 -2.50 -19.33 18.73
C GLN A 201 -3.63 -19.70 17.77
N THR A 202 -3.66 -19.22 16.52
CA THR A 202 -4.75 -19.58 15.60
C THR A 202 -4.51 -20.99 15.04
N LYS A 203 -5.42 -21.93 15.34
CA LYS A 203 -5.27 -23.34 14.93
C LYS A 203 -5.25 -23.58 13.41
N ASP A 204 -5.71 -22.62 12.60
CA ASP A 204 -5.99 -22.84 11.18
C ASP A 204 -5.52 -21.71 10.25
N ASP A 205 -4.49 -20.96 10.65
CA ASP A 205 -3.96 -19.88 9.81
C ASP A 205 -5.06 -18.84 9.44
N GLU A 206 -5.96 -18.52 10.37
CA GLU A 206 -7.07 -17.59 10.16
C GLU A 206 -6.66 -16.14 10.48
N PRO A 207 -7.08 -15.14 9.69
CA PRO A 207 -6.79 -13.74 10.01
C PRO A 207 -7.55 -13.29 11.26
N ILE A 208 -6.96 -12.35 11.99
CA ILE A 208 -7.62 -11.73 13.14
C ILE A 208 -8.35 -10.48 12.64
N ILE A 209 -9.67 -10.50 12.72
CA ILE A 209 -10.55 -9.38 12.35
C ILE A 209 -11.51 -9.13 13.51
N LEU A 210 -11.36 -7.99 14.18
CA LEU A 210 -12.26 -7.52 15.23
C LEU A 210 -13.45 -6.80 14.59
N GLY A 211 -14.65 -6.93 15.18
CA GLY A 211 -15.86 -6.25 14.73
C GLY A 211 -16.73 -7.05 13.77
N LEU A 212 -16.44 -8.33 13.53
CA LEU A 212 -17.26 -9.19 12.66
C LEU A 212 -18.68 -9.40 13.23
N GLU A 213 -18.84 -9.25 14.54
CA GLU A 213 -20.10 -9.24 15.27
C GLU A 213 -21.04 -8.11 14.80
N TYR A 214 -20.52 -6.99 14.32
CA TYR A 214 -21.33 -5.86 13.83
C TYR A 214 -21.92 -6.08 12.43
N CYS A 215 -21.42 -7.07 11.69
CA CYS A 215 -21.71 -7.20 10.28
C CYS A 215 -23.20 -7.40 9.99
N GLU A 216 -23.89 -8.23 10.77
CA GLU A 216 -25.30 -8.50 10.55
C GLU A 216 -26.16 -7.25 10.80
N ASP A 217 -25.95 -6.58 11.92
CA ASP A 217 -26.71 -5.38 12.29
C ASP A 217 -26.41 -4.21 11.35
N PHE A 218 -25.15 -4.05 10.95
CA PHE A 218 -24.77 -3.05 9.95
C PHE A 218 -25.49 -3.25 8.61
N ARG A 219 -25.60 -4.50 8.13
CA ARG A 219 -26.35 -4.82 6.90
C ARG A 219 -27.85 -4.59 7.03
N LYS A 220 -28.43 -4.77 8.22
CA LYS A 220 -29.86 -4.49 8.49
C LYS A 220 -30.14 -2.99 8.56
N MET A 221 -29.19 -2.20 9.08
CA MET A 221 -29.35 -0.77 9.30
C MET A 221 -29.36 0.04 8.00
N HIS A 222 -28.64 -0.42 6.97
CA HIS A 222 -28.47 0.32 5.72
C HIS A 222 -28.98 -0.44 4.50
N SER A 223 -29.48 0.29 3.50
CA SER A 223 -29.89 -0.31 2.24
C SER A 223 -28.68 -0.88 1.47
N PRO A 224 -28.77 -2.10 0.90
CA PRO A 224 -27.71 -2.66 0.05
C PRO A 224 -27.31 -1.76 -1.14
N LYS A 225 -28.12 -0.76 -1.50
CA LYS A 225 -27.81 0.21 -2.57
C LYS A 225 -26.73 1.23 -2.20
N ILE A 226 -26.56 1.50 -0.92
CA ILE A 226 -25.73 2.60 -0.40
C ILE A 226 -24.60 2.12 0.52
N ILE A 227 -24.64 0.86 0.96
CA ILE A 227 -23.56 0.26 1.75
C ILE A 227 -22.24 0.36 0.99
N GLY A 228 -21.20 0.77 1.69
CA GLY A 228 -19.83 0.75 1.22
C GLY A 228 -18.83 0.48 2.34
N VAL A 229 -17.57 0.39 1.96
CA VAL A 229 -16.43 0.24 2.87
C VAL A 229 -15.41 1.34 2.59
N GLY A 230 -14.73 1.80 3.64
CA GLY A 230 -13.64 2.76 3.49
C GLY A 230 -12.49 2.39 4.41
N PRO A 231 -11.23 2.46 3.94
CA PRO A 231 -10.10 2.25 4.82
C PRO A 231 -9.97 3.40 5.83
N ALA A 232 -9.60 3.04 7.04
CA ALA A 232 -9.14 3.92 8.10
C ALA A 232 -7.85 3.34 8.71
N GLY A 233 -7.07 4.14 9.43
CA GLY A 233 -5.82 3.70 10.05
C GLY A 233 -4.77 4.81 10.12
N LEU A 234 -3.82 4.64 11.04
CA LEU A 234 -2.63 5.50 11.10
C LEU A 234 -1.88 5.52 9.76
N PHE A 235 -1.03 6.54 9.56
CA PHE A 235 -0.07 6.49 8.47
C PHE A 235 0.78 5.21 8.56
N SER A 236 1.22 4.66 7.42
CA SER A 236 2.04 3.43 7.36
C SER A 236 1.40 2.13 7.87
N THR A 237 0.07 2.05 8.04
CA THR A 237 -0.59 0.80 8.47
C THR A 237 -1.17 -0.03 7.32
N GLY A 238 -1.11 0.46 6.08
CA GLY A 238 -1.64 -0.27 4.92
C GLY A 238 -3.05 0.15 4.49
N THR A 239 -3.52 1.35 4.84
CA THR A 239 -4.82 1.87 4.39
C THR A 239 -4.98 1.86 2.85
N ASN A 240 -3.90 2.10 2.09
CA ASN A 240 -3.92 2.01 0.62
C ASN A 240 -3.95 0.56 0.12
N LEU A 241 -3.36 -0.37 0.88
CA LEU A 241 -3.42 -1.80 0.59
C LEU A 241 -4.88 -2.28 0.70
N ILE A 242 -5.59 -1.92 1.78
CA ILE A 242 -7.04 -2.17 1.93
C ILE A 242 -7.81 -1.61 0.74
N ALA A 243 -7.62 -0.32 0.44
CA ALA A 243 -8.36 0.35 -0.63
C ALA A 243 -8.25 -0.41 -1.96
N ASN A 244 -7.03 -0.78 -2.33
CA ASN A 244 -6.75 -1.47 -3.58
C ASN A 244 -7.30 -2.91 -3.54
N LEU A 245 -6.99 -3.68 -2.50
CA LEU A 245 -7.47 -5.06 -2.36
C LEU A 245 -9.01 -5.13 -2.42
N MET A 246 -9.72 -4.27 -1.69
CA MET A 246 -11.18 -4.21 -1.73
C MET A 246 -11.71 -3.75 -3.09
N THR A 247 -11.01 -2.86 -3.80
CA THR A 247 -11.42 -2.38 -5.13
C THR A 247 -11.31 -3.48 -6.19
N PHE A 248 -10.27 -4.32 -6.09
CA PHE A 248 -10.00 -5.35 -7.09
C PHE A 248 -10.73 -6.66 -6.82
N ASN A 249 -11.05 -6.95 -5.56
CA ASN A 249 -11.47 -8.28 -5.13
C ASN A 249 -12.85 -8.36 -4.47
N CYS A 250 -13.53 -7.23 -4.23
CA CYS A 250 -14.86 -7.24 -3.61
C CYS A 250 -15.88 -6.45 -4.43
N ASP A 251 -16.95 -7.11 -4.83
CA ASP A 251 -18.12 -6.51 -5.46
C ASP A 251 -19.20 -6.23 -4.40
N GLY A 252 -19.81 -5.05 -4.45
CA GLY A 252 -20.93 -4.72 -3.57
C GLY A 252 -22.16 -5.62 -3.75
N PRO A 253 -23.07 -5.66 -2.76
CA PRO A 253 -24.24 -6.54 -2.72
C PRO A 253 -25.12 -6.47 -3.97
N LEU A 254 -25.23 -5.28 -4.56
CA LEU A 254 -25.94 -5.07 -5.80
C LEU A 254 -24.91 -4.88 -6.91
N LYS A 255 -24.52 -6.01 -7.55
CA LYS A 255 -23.69 -6.05 -8.77
C LYS A 255 -24.35 -5.27 -9.92
N ARG A 256 -24.35 -3.95 -9.83
CA ARG A 256 -24.71 -3.08 -10.94
C ARG A 256 -23.51 -3.05 -11.87
N ARG A 257 -23.63 -3.75 -13.01
CA ARG A 257 -22.68 -3.63 -14.14
C ARG A 257 -22.31 -2.16 -14.31
N GLY A 258 -21.05 -1.81 -13.98
CA GLY A 258 -20.48 -0.46 -14.15
C GLY A 258 -20.28 0.41 -12.90
N ASN A 259 -20.71 0.01 -11.69
CA ASN A 259 -20.68 0.89 -10.50
C ASN A 259 -19.77 0.46 -9.32
N ARG A 260 -18.72 -0.34 -9.57
CA ARG A 260 -17.75 -0.78 -8.54
C ARG A 260 -17.17 0.36 -7.69
N LYS A 261 -16.99 1.55 -8.27
CA LYS A 261 -16.38 2.72 -7.64
C LYS A 261 -17.16 3.30 -6.45
N LYS A 262 -18.41 2.88 -6.23
CA LYS A 262 -19.23 3.40 -5.13
C LYS A 262 -19.11 2.59 -3.84
N PHE A 263 -18.72 1.33 -3.96
CA PHE A 263 -18.74 0.39 -2.83
C PHE A 263 -17.41 0.38 -2.07
N SER A 264 -16.29 0.21 -2.77
CA SER A 264 -14.95 0.26 -2.16
C SER A 264 -14.38 1.67 -2.30
N LEU A 265 -14.43 2.45 -1.21
CA LEU A 265 -13.91 3.81 -1.17
C LEU A 265 -12.40 3.83 -0.93
N VAL A 266 -11.75 4.91 -1.34
CA VAL A 266 -10.31 5.15 -1.08
C VAL A 266 -10.06 5.61 0.37
N GLN A 267 -11.10 6.06 1.07
CA GLN A 267 -11.09 6.47 2.47
C GLN A 267 -12.50 6.55 3.05
N VAL A 268 -12.61 6.47 4.38
CA VAL A 268 -13.84 6.82 5.11
C VAL A 268 -14.23 8.29 4.93
N PRO A 269 -15.51 8.68 5.12
CA PRO A 269 -15.99 10.05 4.91
C PRO A 269 -15.33 11.10 5.78
N TRP A 270 -14.78 10.73 6.92
CA TRP A 270 -14.04 11.61 7.82
C TRP A 270 -12.52 11.50 7.66
N GLY A 271 -12.03 10.91 6.57
CA GLY A 271 -10.61 10.82 6.25
C GLY A 271 -9.93 9.62 6.90
N LYS A 272 -9.17 8.87 6.10
CA LYS A 272 -8.60 7.58 6.53
C LYS A 272 -7.57 7.65 7.65
N HIS A 273 -6.96 8.80 7.92
CA HIS A 273 -5.92 8.95 8.95
C HIS A 273 -6.41 9.62 10.23
N ASN A 274 -7.72 9.83 10.34
CA ASN A 274 -8.33 10.47 11.48
C ASN A 274 -8.92 9.42 12.43
N PRO A 275 -8.89 9.66 13.75
CA PRO A 275 -9.53 8.80 14.74
C PRO A 275 -11.05 8.77 14.55
N ALA A 276 -11.74 7.82 15.21
CA ALA A 276 -13.17 7.58 15.00
C ALA A 276 -14.05 8.78 15.39
N ASP A 277 -13.70 9.51 16.44
CA ASP A 277 -14.39 10.73 16.91
C ASP A 277 -14.36 11.86 15.88
N ALA A 278 -13.38 11.86 14.97
CA ALA A 278 -13.37 12.80 13.86
C ALA A 278 -14.57 12.62 12.92
N ARG A 279 -15.32 11.51 12.98
CA ARG A 279 -16.57 11.30 12.21
C ARG A 279 -17.60 12.41 12.41
N PHE A 280 -17.73 12.92 13.64
CA PHE A 280 -18.77 13.89 14.00
C PHE A 280 -18.44 15.31 13.56
N HIS A 281 -17.16 15.55 13.31
CA HIS A 281 -16.68 16.88 13.00
C HIS A 281 -16.22 16.91 11.54
N HIS A 282 -15.39 15.96 11.09
CA HIS A 282 -14.63 15.94 9.82
C HIS A 282 -15.38 15.33 8.65
N GLN A 283 -15.37 16.08 7.55
CA GLN A 283 -15.87 15.63 6.27
C GLN A 283 -14.85 15.86 5.17
N VAL A 284 -14.49 14.78 4.51
CA VAL A 284 -13.83 14.84 3.21
C VAL A 284 -14.90 15.04 2.14
N PRO A 285 -14.73 16.01 1.22
CA PRO A 285 -15.60 16.14 0.06
C PRO A 285 -15.53 14.87 -0.80
N MET A 286 -16.56 14.02 -0.71
CA MET A 286 -16.68 12.80 -1.51
C MET A 286 -17.97 12.84 -2.33
N PRO A 287 -17.91 12.90 -3.67
CA PRO A 287 -19.08 13.11 -4.51
C PRO A 287 -20.01 11.90 -4.63
N VAL A 288 -19.72 10.79 -3.95
CA VAL A 288 -20.30 9.47 -4.22
C VAL A 288 -21.09 8.89 -3.03
N VAL A 289 -20.95 9.44 -1.84
CA VAL A 289 -21.56 8.90 -0.62
C VAL A 289 -22.82 9.69 -0.26
N GLU A 290 -23.98 9.07 -0.43
CA GLU A 290 -25.29 9.64 -0.08
C GLU A 290 -25.50 9.63 1.43
N ASP A 291 -25.20 8.50 2.08
CA ASP A 291 -25.25 8.32 3.52
C ASP A 291 -23.87 7.89 4.04
N ARG A 292 -23.33 8.65 4.98
CA ARG A 292 -22.00 8.40 5.55
C ARG A 292 -22.02 7.27 6.57
N GLU A 293 -23.15 7.09 7.22
CA GLU A 293 -23.34 6.03 8.21
C GLU A 293 -23.35 4.66 7.52
N ALA A 294 -23.76 4.61 6.25
CA ALA A 294 -23.70 3.43 5.40
C ALA A 294 -22.28 3.03 4.94
N ILE A 295 -21.21 3.67 5.43
CA ILE A 295 -19.83 3.31 5.11
C ILE A 295 -19.17 2.64 6.31
N LEU A 296 -18.87 1.34 6.21
CA LEU A 296 -18.17 0.59 7.24
C LEU A 296 -16.66 0.91 7.19
N PRO A 297 -16.06 1.45 8.26
CA PRO A 297 -14.63 1.63 8.37
C PRO A 297 -13.92 0.28 8.45
N VAL A 298 -12.92 0.07 7.60
CA VAL A 298 -11.94 -1.02 7.73
C VAL A 298 -10.64 -0.42 8.24
N VAL A 299 -10.44 -0.51 9.55
CA VAL A 299 -9.34 0.10 10.29
C VAL A 299 -8.11 -0.81 10.20
N ALA A 300 -7.11 -0.39 9.43
CA ALA A 300 -5.80 -1.02 9.40
C ALA A 300 -5.04 -0.73 10.70
N ILE A 301 -4.75 -1.79 11.45
CA ILE A 301 -3.81 -1.78 12.58
C ILE A 301 -2.53 -2.50 12.19
N ARG A 302 -1.40 -2.13 12.78
CA ARG A 302 -0.08 -2.71 12.48
C ARG A 302 0.71 -2.87 13.75
N HIS A 303 1.54 -3.91 13.83
CA HIS A 303 2.40 -4.14 14.98
C HIS A 303 3.17 -2.86 15.37
N PRO A 304 3.11 -2.42 16.64
CA PRO A 304 3.67 -1.12 17.06
C PRO A 304 5.15 -0.96 16.69
N TYR A 305 5.98 -1.99 16.92
CA TYR A 305 7.39 -1.94 16.52
C TYR A 305 7.58 -1.72 15.01
N THR A 306 6.96 -2.53 14.15
CA THR A 306 7.18 -2.37 12.70
C THR A 306 6.58 -1.06 12.19
N TRP A 307 5.50 -0.57 12.82
CA TRP A 307 4.87 0.71 12.53
C TRP A 307 5.75 1.91 12.90
N MET A 308 6.27 1.98 14.12
CA MET A 308 7.11 3.11 14.57
C MET A 308 8.38 3.22 13.73
N SER A 309 8.99 2.08 13.40
CA SER A 309 10.12 2.02 12.44
C SER A 309 9.76 2.57 11.06
N ALA A 310 8.56 2.27 10.57
CA ALA A 310 8.07 2.83 9.30
C ALA A 310 7.81 4.34 9.40
N MET A 311 7.24 4.82 10.51
CA MET A 311 7.02 6.26 10.75
C MET A 311 8.34 7.03 10.78
N CYS A 312 9.39 6.49 11.40
CA CYS A 312 10.70 7.15 11.37
C CYS A 312 11.26 7.34 9.96
N LYS A 313 11.06 6.34 9.09
CA LYS A 313 11.44 6.45 7.68
C LYS A 313 10.54 7.45 6.95
N HIS A 314 9.26 7.51 7.27
CA HIS A 314 8.31 8.42 6.64
C HIS A 314 7.41 9.03 7.68
N SER A 315 7.75 10.24 8.15
CA SER A 315 6.98 10.93 9.19
C SER A 315 5.64 11.48 8.70
N TYR A 316 5.41 11.53 7.38
CA TYR A 316 4.20 12.11 6.77
C TYR A 316 3.89 13.50 7.36
N ASN A 317 2.71 13.64 7.98
CA ASN A 317 2.25 14.86 8.64
C ASN A 317 2.63 14.93 10.12
N THR A 318 3.20 13.85 10.67
CA THR A 318 3.69 13.82 12.05
C THR A 318 5.04 14.52 12.18
N ARG A 319 5.27 15.16 13.32
CA ARG A 319 6.48 15.93 13.61
C ARG A 319 6.96 15.60 15.01
N TRP A 320 8.14 15.03 15.11
CA TRP A 320 8.86 14.87 16.37
C TRP A 320 10.35 15.02 16.08
N ARG A 321 11.13 15.22 17.14
CA ARG A 321 12.58 15.42 17.02
C ARG A 321 13.25 14.09 16.68
N HIS A 322 13.39 13.80 15.39
CA HIS A 322 14.15 12.65 14.91
C HIS A 322 15.10 13.05 13.79
N VAL A 323 16.15 12.26 13.64
CA VAL A 323 17.03 12.33 12.48
C VAL A 323 16.65 11.16 11.59
N HIS A 324 16.05 11.45 10.43
CA HIS A 324 15.65 10.42 9.46
C HIS A 324 16.80 9.44 9.11
N LYS A 325 18.04 9.95 9.06
CA LYS A 325 19.25 9.14 8.85
C LYS A 325 19.61 8.23 10.03
N LYS A 326 19.01 8.40 11.21
CA LYS A 326 19.32 7.65 12.45
C LYS A 326 18.19 6.73 12.90
N CYS A 327 17.19 6.44 12.06
CA CYS A 327 16.11 5.50 12.42
C CYS A 327 16.59 4.08 12.78
N HIS A 328 17.86 3.77 12.54
CA HIS A 328 18.53 2.51 12.91
C HIS A 328 19.28 2.58 14.26
N ARG A 329 19.39 3.77 14.88
CA ARG A 329 20.12 4.02 16.15
C ARG A 329 19.19 4.59 17.23
N GLY A 330 17.90 4.29 17.13
CA GLY A 330 16.85 4.88 17.96
C GLY A 330 15.92 5.81 17.20
N LEU A 331 14.69 5.87 17.67
CA LEU A 331 13.65 6.71 17.10
C LEU A 331 13.68 8.13 17.66
N GLY A 332 14.31 8.32 18.82
CA GLY A 332 14.17 9.55 19.59
C GLY A 332 12.71 9.71 19.98
N LEU A 333 12.13 8.68 20.61
CA LEU A 333 10.75 8.71 21.09
C LEU A 333 10.54 9.78 22.17
N GLU A 334 11.61 10.22 22.83
CA GLU A 334 11.59 11.38 23.71
C GLU A 334 11.19 12.63 22.94
N ASN A 335 10.43 13.50 23.62
CA ASN A 335 9.75 14.68 23.12
C ASN A 335 8.37 14.37 22.51
N PRO A 336 7.35 15.17 22.86
CA PRO A 336 6.01 14.98 22.34
C PRO A 336 6.04 14.85 20.81
N VAL A 337 5.23 13.94 20.29
CA VAL A 337 4.91 13.90 18.86
C VAL A 337 3.90 15.00 18.62
N TRP A 338 4.36 16.08 17.99
CA TRP A 338 3.50 17.16 17.54
C TRP A 338 2.83 16.68 16.26
N LYS A 339 1.49 16.70 16.29
CA LYS A 339 0.60 16.61 15.13
C LYS A 339 0.38 15.21 14.56
N VAL A 340 -0.77 14.61 14.82
CA VAL A 340 -1.62 14.17 13.71
C VAL A 340 -2.61 15.29 13.51
N PRO A 341 -2.39 16.23 12.57
CA PRO A 341 -3.40 17.22 12.31
C PRO A 341 -4.55 16.50 11.61
N TYR A 342 -5.67 16.27 12.29
CA TYR A 342 -6.95 16.12 11.62
C TYR A 342 -7.53 17.52 11.45
N GLY A 343 -6.85 18.26 10.58
CA GLY A 343 -7.11 19.66 10.31
C GLY A 343 -8.31 19.79 9.40
N PHE A 344 -9.36 20.37 9.95
CA PHE A 344 -10.51 20.89 9.24
C PHE A 344 -10.12 21.98 8.25
N LYS A 345 -10.51 21.79 6.98
CA LYS A 345 -11.24 22.89 6.33
C LYS A 345 -12.70 22.64 6.62
N SER A 346 -13.16 22.96 7.83
CA SER A 346 -14.55 23.34 7.95
C SER A 346 -14.67 24.56 7.03
N TYR A 347 -15.64 24.57 6.12
CA TYR A 347 -15.84 25.74 5.27
C TYR A 347 -16.14 27.00 6.12
N ASN A 348 -16.45 26.83 7.42
CA ASN A 348 -16.73 27.89 8.37
C ASN A 348 -15.67 28.09 9.48
N GLU A 349 -14.80 27.11 9.77
CA GLU A 349 -13.76 27.24 10.81
C GLU A 349 -12.36 27.09 10.21
N THR A 350 -11.54 28.14 10.38
CA THR A 350 -10.20 28.27 9.79
C THR A 350 -9.08 27.54 10.53
N HIS A 351 -9.39 26.81 11.61
CA HIS A 351 -8.36 26.25 12.49
C HIS A 351 -8.18 24.75 12.31
N ASN A 352 -6.94 24.34 11.99
CA ASN A 352 -6.55 22.94 12.00
C ASN A 352 -6.48 22.44 13.45
N VAL A 353 -7.38 21.53 13.84
CA VAL A 353 -7.24 20.78 15.09
C VAL A 353 -5.99 19.91 15.00
N THR A 354 -5.15 19.98 16.02
CA THR A 354 -3.88 19.29 16.11
C THR A 354 -3.83 18.52 17.42
N ASN A 355 -3.79 17.19 17.34
CA ASN A 355 -3.52 16.37 18.53
C ASN A 355 -2.01 16.34 18.80
N SER A 356 -1.67 16.40 20.08
CA SER A 356 -0.33 16.16 20.61
C SER A 356 -0.33 14.87 21.40
N TYR A 357 0.67 14.03 21.17
CA TYR A 357 0.87 12.78 21.90
C TYR A 357 2.23 12.82 22.60
N ASN A 358 2.38 12.13 23.73
CA ASN A 358 3.63 12.15 24.50
C ASN A 358 4.80 11.50 23.75
N SER A 359 4.53 10.48 22.93
CA SER A 359 5.52 9.81 22.07
C SER A 359 4.83 9.10 20.89
N LEU A 360 5.57 8.46 19.98
CA LEU A 360 4.94 7.63 18.94
C LEU A 360 4.21 6.42 19.53
N ALA A 361 4.73 5.87 20.64
CA ALA A 361 4.08 4.76 21.33
C ALA A 361 2.72 5.17 21.90
N HIS A 362 2.65 6.33 22.57
CA HIS A 362 1.39 6.92 23.04
C HIS A 362 0.44 7.23 21.88
N MET A 363 0.97 7.79 20.78
CA MET A 363 0.17 8.05 19.57
C MET A 363 -0.47 6.77 19.00
N TRP A 364 0.25 5.65 19.00
CA TRP A 364 -0.30 4.37 18.55
C TRP A 364 -1.50 3.97 19.41
N MET A 365 -1.35 4.00 20.74
CA MET A 365 -2.40 3.61 21.68
C MET A 365 -3.61 4.56 21.63
N GLU A 366 -3.37 5.85 21.80
CA GLU A 366 -4.43 6.86 21.90
C GLU A 366 -5.21 7.01 20.60
N TRP A 367 -4.57 6.84 19.44
CA TRP A 367 -5.27 6.93 18.15
C TRP A 367 -6.23 5.75 17.94
N TYR A 368 -5.84 4.52 18.34
CA TYR A 368 -6.72 3.37 18.21
C TYR A 368 -7.81 3.35 19.28
N LYS A 369 -7.62 4.00 20.44
CA LYS A 369 -8.58 4.00 21.54
C LYS A 369 -10.05 4.19 21.14
N PRO A 370 -10.44 5.23 20.37
CA PRO A 370 -11.83 5.44 20.00
C PRO A 370 -12.35 4.44 18.95
N TYR A 371 -11.47 3.76 18.23
CA TYR A 371 -11.87 2.59 17.45
C TYR A 371 -11.99 1.40 18.40
N PHE A 372 -10.95 1.00 19.11
CA PHE A 372 -10.92 -0.25 19.88
C PHE A 372 -12.00 -0.34 20.97
N LEU A 373 -12.21 0.75 21.74
CA LEU A 373 -13.15 0.80 22.87
C LEU A 373 -14.54 1.36 22.46
N ASP A 374 -15.06 0.96 21.32
CA ASP A 374 -16.25 1.56 20.71
C ASP A 374 -17.51 1.58 21.59
N GLU A 375 -17.73 0.59 22.47
CA GLU A 375 -18.84 0.62 23.43
C GLU A 375 -18.83 1.90 24.28
N LYS A 376 -17.63 2.42 24.57
CA LYS A 376 -17.38 3.66 25.31
C LYS A 376 -17.36 4.90 24.40
N TYR A 377 -17.19 4.72 23.08
CA TYR A 377 -17.00 5.78 22.09
C TYR A 377 -18.06 5.73 20.97
N ASN A 378 -19.33 5.78 21.35
CA ASN A 378 -20.50 5.94 20.45
C ASN A 378 -20.78 4.74 19.51
N GLN A 379 -20.32 3.53 19.85
CA GLN A 379 -20.64 2.27 19.15
C GLN A 379 -20.50 2.37 17.63
N THR A 380 -19.41 2.95 17.14
CA THR A 380 -19.20 3.07 15.69
C THR A 380 -18.90 1.68 15.10
N PRO A 381 -19.80 1.11 14.26
CA PRO A 381 -19.53 -0.16 13.61
C PRO A 381 -18.25 -0.04 12.78
N ARG A 382 -17.37 -1.02 12.88
CA ARG A 382 -16.07 -1.04 12.20
C ARG A 382 -15.59 -2.47 12.06
N LEU A 383 -14.61 -2.66 11.19
CA LEU A 383 -13.71 -3.81 11.24
C LEU A 383 -12.32 -3.32 11.55
N MET A 384 -11.60 -3.99 12.45
CA MET A 384 -10.17 -3.73 12.66
C MET A 384 -9.36 -4.93 12.19
N VAL A 385 -8.39 -4.68 11.31
CA VAL A 385 -7.66 -5.71 10.56
C VAL A 385 -6.17 -5.44 10.62
N ARG A 386 -5.38 -6.49 10.87
CA ARG A 386 -3.93 -6.37 10.93
C ARG A 386 -3.31 -6.20 9.56
N HIS A 387 -2.30 -5.33 9.49
CA HIS A 387 -1.45 -5.15 8.31
C HIS A 387 -0.80 -6.46 7.90
N GLU A 388 -0.36 -7.21 8.88
CA GLU A 388 0.30 -8.49 8.70
C GLU A 388 -0.64 -9.50 8.04
N ASP A 389 -1.91 -9.57 8.46
CA ASP A 389 -2.92 -10.44 7.84
C ASP A 389 -3.25 -10.04 6.40
N MET A 390 -3.21 -8.75 6.09
CA MET A 390 -3.37 -8.28 4.70
C MET A 390 -2.19 -8.59 3.79
N VAL A 391 -0.99 -8.81 4.35
CA VAL A 391 0.19 -9.19 3.58
C VAL A 391 0.24 -10.70 3.39
N TYR A 392 -0.03 -11.47 4.44
CA TYR A 392 0.13 -12.93 4.43
C TYR A 392 -1.14 -13.69 4.02
N ARG A 393 -2.33 -13.09 4.21
CA ARG A 393 -3.64 -13.73 3.94
C ARG A 393 -4.64 -12.76 3.32
N PRO A 394 -4.26 -12.01 2.27
CA PRO A 394 -5.15 -11.00 1.69
C PRO A 394 -6.49 -11.57 1.23
N GLU A 395 -6.52 -12.80 0.69
CA GLU A 395 -7.75 -13.45 0.23
C GLU A 395 -8.74 -13.70 1.36
N LYS A 396 -8.29 -14.33 2.47
CA LYS A 396 -9.13 -14.58 3.64
C LYS A 396 -9.64 -13.27 4.24
N VAL A 397 -8.75 -12.27 4.38
CA VAL A 397 -9.10 -10.96 4.94
C VAL A 397 -10.18 -10.27 4.11
N VAL A 398 -9.94 -10.14 2.80
CA VAL A 398 -10.89 -9.46 1.91
C VAL A 398 -12.21 -10.21 1.85
N SER A 399 -12.19 -11.55 1.79
CA SER A 399 -13.42 -12.36 1.75
C SER A 399 -14.32 -12.08 2.96
N ARG A 400 -13.75 -12.11 4.16
CA ARG A 400 -14.49 -11.83 5.41
C ARG A 400 -15.04 -10.41 5.45
N ILE A 401 -14.23 -9.42 5.04
CA ILE A 401 -14.69 -8.02 4.95
C ILE A 401 -15.82 -7.91 3.92
N CYS A 402 -15.67 -8.57 2.76
CA CYS A 402 -16.63 -8.50 1.67
C CYS A 402 -17.98 -9.09 2.09
N GLU A 403 -17.97 -10.28 2.68
CA GLU A 403 -19.14 -10.94 3.26
C GLU A 403 -19.80 -10.09 4.36
N CYS A 404 -18.98 -9.46 5.22
CA CYS A 404 -19.46 -8.61 6.31
C CYS A 404 -20.41 -7.52 5.82
N VAL A 405 -20.09 -6.86 4.71
CA VAL A 405 -20.92 -5.79 4.14
C VAL A 405 -21.92 -6.28 3.08
N GLY A 406 -22.13 -7.59 3.00
CA GLY A 406 -23.06 -8.22 2.06
C GLY A 406 -22.56 -8.24 0.61
N GLY A 407 -21.29 -7.89 0.41
CA GLY A 407 -20.62 -8.05 -0.87
C GLY A 407 -20.35 -9.51 -1.20
N VAL A 408 -19.82 -9.72 -2.40
CA VAL A 408 -19.33 -11.02 -2.85
C VAL A 408 -17.94 -10.84 -3.45
N ASN A 409 -17.07 -11.82 -3.25
CA ASN A 409 -15.76 -11.83 -3.88
C ASN A 409 -15.94 -11.62 -5.39
N SER A 410 -15.25 -10.63 -5.91
CA SER A 410 -15.31 -10.35 -7.33
C SER A 410 -14.46 -11.38 -8.03
N ASN A 411 -15.08 -12.38 -8.66
CA ASN A 411 -14.40 -13.16 -9.68
C ASN A 411 -14.09 -12.17 -10.81
N PRO A 412 -12.83 -11.72 -11.00
CA PRO A 412 -12.50 -10.90 -12.12
C PRO A 412 -12.71 -11.77 -13.34
N ILE A 413 -13.57 -11.30 -14.23
CA ILE A 413 -13.56 -11.60 -15.66
C ILE A 413 -13.46 -13.11 -16.00
N LYS A 414 -14.55 -13.65 -16.54
CA LYS A 414 -14.67 -15.00 -17.12
C LYS A 414 -13.76 -15.27 -18.34
N ASP A 415 -12.60 -14.62 -18.44
CA ASP A 415 -11.58 -14.94 -19.43
C ASP A 415 -10.77 -16.14 -18.87
N TRP A 416 -11.47 -17.27 -18.77
CA TRP A 416 -11.08 -18.69 -18.73
C TRP A 416 -9.87 -19.24 -17.95
N GLU A 417 -8.91 -18.42 -17.49
CA GLU A 417 -7.62 -18.93 -17.01
C GLU A 417 -7.48 -19.05 -15.48
N ASP A 418 -8.22 -18.28 -14.68
CA ASP A 418 -8.18 -18.40 -13.20
C ASP A 418 -9.60 -18.38 -12.58
N PRO A 419 -10.10 -19.53 -12.07
CA PRO A 419 -11.43 -19.63 -11.47
C PRO A 419 -11.52 -19.00 -10.07
N ASP A 420 -10.39 -18.80 -9.38
CA ASP A 420 -10.35 -18.26 -8.01
C ASP A 420 -10.24 -16.73 -8.04
N GLY A 421 -9.58 -16.19 -9.08
CA GLY A 421 -9.74 -14.79 -9.47
C GLY A 421 -9.21 -13.74 -8.49
N PHE A 422 -8.61 -14.10 -7.36
CA PHE A 422 -8.11 -13.07 -6.45
C PHE A 422 -6.92 -12.31 -7.05
N GLN A 423 -7.05 -11.00 -7.20
CA GLN A 423 -5.99 -10.10 -7.66
C GLN A 423 -5.11 -9.70 -6.49
N TYR A 424 -3.92 -10.30 -6.45
CA TYR A 424 -2.85 -9.90 -5.57
C TYR A 424 -2.20 -8.60 -6.05
N LEU A 425 -1.75 -7.78 -5.10
CA LEU A 425 -1.02 -6.54 -5.38
C LEU A 425 0.47 -6.81 -5.28
N GLU A 426 1.05 -7.33 -6.37
CA GLU A 426 2.49 -7.56 -6.47
C GLU A 426 3.25 -6.23 -6.35
N GLU A 427 2.76 -5.19 -7.04
CA GLU A 427 3.30 -3.84 -6.92
C GLU A 427 2.91 -3.15 -5.62
N GLY A 428 3.78 -2.25 -5.13
CA GLY A 428 3.51 -1.50 -3.91
C GLY A 428 2.25 -0.64 -4.00
N ALA A 429 1.33 -0.80 -3.05
CA ALA A 429 -0.01 -0.18 -3.04
C ALA A 429 -0.05 1.37 -3.09
N ASN A 430 1.09 2.03 -2.91
CA ASN A 430 1.19 3.48 -2.83
C ASN A 430 1.46 4.15 -4.18
N THR A 431 0.69 3.89 -5.24
CA THR A 431 1.08 4.25 -6.63
C THR A 431 1.32 5.76 -6.93
N GLY A 432 0.86 6.69 -6.09
CA GLY A 432 0.94 8.14 -6.31
C GLY A 432 2.32 8.82 -6.12
N GLY A 433 2.56 9.92 -6.84
CA GLY A 433 3.85 10.63 -6.91
C GLY A 433 4.44 11.19 -5.59
N GLY A 434 3.71 11.10 -4.48
CA GLY A 434 4.20 11.46 -3.14
C GLY A 434 4.99 10.36 -2.42
N HIS A 435 5.09 9.14 -2.97
CA HIS A 435 5.50 7.95 -2.21
C HIS A 435 6.86 7.32 -2.60
N GLY A 436 7.75 8.06 -3.27
CA GLY A 436 9.07 7.55 -3.67
C GLY A 436 9.02 6.49 -4.79
N ILE A 437 10.20 6.14 -5.33
CA ILE A 437 10.35 5.21 -6.47
C ILE A 437 10.44 3.76 -5.98
N HIS A 438 11.07 3.52 -4.82
CA HIS A 438 11.23 2.19 -4.24
C HIS A 438 10.12 1.93 -3.23
N ARG A 439 9.08 1.21 -3.66
CA ARG A 439 7.97 0.82 -2.78
C ARG A 439 8.08 -0.66 -2.48
N SER A 440 7.69 -1.04 -1.28
CA SER A 440 7.60 -2.44 -0.91
C SER A 440 6.41 -3.06 -1.66
N GLY A 441 6.70 -3.81 -2.72
CA GLY A 441 5.76 -4.76 -3.31
C GLY A 441 5.50 -5.94 -2.36
N LEU A 442 4.70 -6.90 -2.80
CA LEU A 442 4.30 -8.04 -1.98
C LEU A 442 5.50 -8.86 -1.48
N LEU A 443 6.43 -9.21 -2.39
CA LEU A 443 7.65 -9.93 -2.02
C LEU A 443 8.48 -9.16 -1.01
N THR A 444 8.70 -7.86 -1.25
CA THR A 444 9.45 -7.01 -0.32
C THR A 444 8.77 -6.91 1.04
N ALA A 445 7.43 -6.86 1.08
CA ALA A 445 6.68 -6.83 2.33
C ALA A 445 6.85 -8.14 3.11
N ILE A 446 6.75 -9.28 2.44
CA ILE A 446 6.95 -10.61 3.05
C ILE A 446 8.37 -10.75 3.60
N LEU A 447 9.39 -10.42 2.80
CA LEU A 447 10.80 -10.45 3.21
C LEU A 447 11.06 -9.55 4.42
N LYS A 448 10.52 -8.33 4.39
CA LYS A 448 10.75 -7.32 5.43
C LYS A 448 10.03 -7.64 6.72
N TYR A 449 8.77 -8.03 6.65
CA TYR A 449 7.93 -8.21 7.85
C TYR A 449 7.98 -9.62 8.42
N GLY A 450 8.45 -10.61 7.64
CA GLY A 450 8.65 -11.97 8.14
C GLY A 450 9.94 -12.14 8.94
N GLN A 451 10.75 -11.10 9.08
CA GLN A 451 11.91 -11.11 9.97
C GLN A 451 11.48 -11.26 11.44
N PRO A 452 12.30 -11.89 12.31
CA PRO A 452 11.98 -12.03 13.73
C PRO A 452 11.57 -10.69 14.35
N LEU A 453 10.47 -10.66 15.10
CA LEU A 453 9.99 -9.43 15.73
C LEU A 453 11.03 -8.81 16.66
N ARG A 454 11.84 -9.66 17.30
CA ARG A 454 12.98 -9.27 18.14
C ARG A 454 13.96 -8.35 17.41
N ASN A 455 14.24 -8.60 16.13
CA ASN A 455 15.10 -7.73 15.32
C ASN A 455 14.54 -6.31 15.18
N TRP A 456 13.22 -6.14 15.18
CA TRP A 456 12.60 -4.82 15.16
C TRP A 456 12.72 -4.13 16.52
N TYR A 457 12.51 -4.89 17.59
CA TYR A 457 12.64 -4.39 18.95
C TYR A 457 14.08 -3.96 19.27
N ASP A 458 15.07 -4.74 18.82
CA ASP A 458 16.46 -4.49 19.18
C ASP A 458 17.06 -3.22 18.55
N GLN A 459 16.39 -2.67 17.53
CA GLN A 459 16.77 -1.39 16.91
C GLN A 459 16.47 -0.18 17.81
N TYR A 460 15.67 -0.36 18.86
CA TYR A 460 15.30 0.70 19.80
C TYR A 460 16.37 0.91 20.87
N THR A 461 16.62 2.18 21.20
CA THR A 461 17.48 2.54 22.32
C THR A 461 16.83 2.15 23.65
N ALA A 462 17.61 2.06 24.74
CA ALA A 462 17.06 1.80 26.07
C ALA A 462 15.92 2.78 26.41
N THR A 463 16.15 4.06 26.18
CA THR A 463 15.16 5.13 26.32
C THR A 463 13.89 4.90 25.49
N ASP A 464 14.02 4.53 24.20
CA ASP A 464 12.85 4.23 23.38
C ASP A 464 12.07 3.04 23.96
N ARG A 465 12.76 2.02 24.48
CA ARG A 465 12.15 0.84 25.11
C ARG A 465 11.47 1.18 26.44
N GLU A 466 12.02 2.08 27.24
CA GLU A 466 11.39 2.61 28.45
C GLU A 466 10.05 3.27 28.12
N ILE A 467 10.03 4.14 27.11
CA ILE A 467 8.80 4.82 26.66
C ILE A 467 7.79 3.82 26.09
N MET A 468 8.24 2.80 25.36
CA MET A 468 7.35 1.73 24.87
C MET A 468 6.77 0.92 26.03
N LYS A 469 7.59 0.58 27.02
CA LYS A 469 7.14 -0.15 28.21
C LYS A 469 6.13 0.66 29.00
N GLU A 470 6.40 1.94 29.23
CA GLU A 470 5.45 2.86 29.85
C GLU A 470 4.13 2.91 29.07
N ALA A 471 4.19 3.20 27.76
CA ALA A 471 2.99 3.39 26.94
C ALA A 471 2.19 2.12 26.66
N PHE A 472 2.82 0.94 26.63
CA PHE A 472 2.17 -0.33 26.28
C PHE A 472 1.90 -1.22 27.50
N GLN A 473 2.69 -1.10 28.56
CA GLN A 473 2.66 -1.99 29.73
C GLN A 473 2.51 -1.25 31.07
N GLY A 474 2.60 0.08 31.10
CA GLY A 474 2.44 0.90 32.30
C GLY A 474 0.97 1.08 32.72
N GLU A 475 0.66 2.22 33.33
CA GLU A 475 -0.69 2.61 33.75
C GLU A 475 -1.55 3.03 32.55
N VAL A 476 -1.86 2.05 31.70
CA VAL A 476 -2.79 2.21 30.57
C VAL A 476 -4.17 1.75 31.00
N ASP A 477 -5.21 2.36 30.43
CA ASP A 477 -6.59 1.85 30.50
C ASP A 477 -6.57 0.32 30.25
N PRO A 478 -6.95 -0.52 31.24
CA PRO A 478 -6.82 -1.97 31.12
C PRO A 478 -7.56 -2.54 29.91
N GLU A 479 -8.69 -1.94 29.52
CA GLU A 479 -9.41 -2.35 28.32
C GLU A 479 -8.58 -2.07 27.07
N LEU A 480 -7.91 -0.92 27.00
CA LEU A 480 -7.05 -0.59 25.86
C LEU A 480 -5.85 -1.52 25.78
N ARG A 481 -5.33 -2.03 26.90
CA ARG A 481 -4.23 -3.00 26.92
C ARG A 481 -4.61 -4.32 26.24
N ASN A 482 -5.88 -4.71 26.29
CA ASN A 482 -6.39 -5.90 25.61
C ASN A 482 -6.24 -5.83 24.08
N ILE A 483 -5.93 -4.67 23.49
CA ILE A 483 -5.62 -4.56 22.07
C ILE A 483 -4.47 -5.47 21.66
N PHE A 484 -3.45 -5.62 22.51
CA PHE A 484 -2.31 -6.47 22.21
C PHE A 484 -2.70 -7.95 22.25
N ASP A 485 -3.51 -8.35 23.22
CA ASP A 485 -3.99 -9.72 23.33
C ASP A 485 -4.96 -10.07 22.20
N THR A 486 -5.89 -9.17 21.89
CA THR A 486 -6.86 -9.33 20.79
C THR A 486 -6.15 -9.53 19.46
N PHE A 487 -5.11 -8.74 19.20
CA PHE A 487 -4.33 -8.85 17.97
C PHE A 487 -3.10 -9.76 18.08
N GLN A 488 -2.96 -10.51 19.18
CA GLN A 488 -1.84 -11.42 19.45
C GLN A 488 -0.46 -10.78 19.19
N TYR A 489 -0.30 -9.52 19.56
CA TYR A 489 0.95 -8.79 19.41
C TYR A 489 1.89 -9.08 20.58
N LYS A 490 3.00 -9.75 20.27
CA LYS A 490 4.06 -10.02 21.23
C LYS A 490 4.81 -8.73 21.57
N LEU A 491 4.71 -8.32 22.83
CA LEU A 491 5.50 -7.22 23.37
C LEU A 491 6.71 -7.77 24.14
N TYR A 492 7.85 -7.13 23.97
CA TYR A 492 9.02 -7.33 24.81
C TYR A 492 9.02 -6.34 25.97
N ASP A 493 9.52 -6.76 27.12
CA ASP A 493 9.52 -6.01 28.39
C ASP A 493 10.94 -5.71 28.90
N ASP A 494 11.97 -6.22 28.20
CA ASP A 494 13.37 -5.98 28.51
C ASP A 494 13.77 -4.56 28.14
N VAL A 495 14.08 -3.78 29.17
CA VAL A 495 14.46 -2.38 29.06
C VAL A 495 15.96 -2.22 28.75
N ALA A 496 16.73 -3.30 28.93
CA ALA A 496 18.14 -3.31 28.61
C ALA A 496 18.34 -2.80 27.18
N GLY A 497 19.21 -1.80 27.03
CA GLY A 497 19.58 -1.31 25.72
C GLY A 497 20.18 -2.43 24.87
N PRO A 498 20.28 -2.24 23.54
CA PRO A 498 20.94 -3.20 22.68
C PRO A 498 22.34 -3.47 23.23
N THR A 499 22.68 -4.74 23.40
CA THR A 499 24.01 -5.13 23.84
C THR A 499 25.03 -4.65 22.82
N PRO A 500 26.33 -4.50 23.18
CA PRO A 500 27.37 -4.20 22.20
C PRO A 500 27.34 -5.14 20.98
N HIS A 501 26.97 -6.41 21.19
CA HIS A 501 26.79 -7.37 20.12
C HIS A 501 25.64 -6.99 19.16
N ASP A 502 24.49 -6.58 19.70
CA ASP A 502 23.32 -6.17 18.90
C ASP A 502 23.63 -4.93 18.06
N ILE A 503 24.35 -3.97 18.64
CA ILE A 503 24.84 -2.78 17.93
C ILE A 503 25.73 -3.20 16.76
N ILE A 504 26.69 -4.11 16.99
CA ILE A 504 27.59 -4.63 15.95
C ILE A 504 26.80 -5.34 14.83
N GLN A 505 25.78 -6.13 15.16
CA GLN A 505 24.95 -6.82 14.17
C GLN A 505 24.15 -5.84 13.30
N VAL A 506 23.57 -4.79 13.91
CA VAL A 506 22.87 -3.73 13.18
C VAL A 506 23.83 -2.97 12.26
N GLU A 507 25.01 -2.60 12.75
CA GLU A 507 26.01 -1.89 11.93
C GLU A 507 26.55 -2.75 10.79
N ARG A 508 26.72 -4.06 11.00
CA ARG A 508 27.11 -5.00 9.93
C ARG A 508 26.04 -5.13 8.85
N ARG A 509 24.77 -5.29 9.22
CA ARG A 509 23.67 -5.35 8.24
C ARG A 509 23.62 -4.09 7.38
N LYS A 510 23.83 -2.94 7.99
CA LYS A 510 23.92 -1.66 7.27
C LYS A 510 25.11 -1.60 6.32
N ALA A 511 26.29 -2.01 6.76
CA ALA A 511 27.47 -2.05 5.89
C ALA A 511 27.25 -2.96 4.69
N MET A 512 26.55 -4.09 4.85
CA MET A 512 26.18 -4.98 3.74
C MET A 512 25.15 -4.36 2.79
N GLU A 513 24.18 -3.60 3.32
CA GLU A 513 23.17 -2.91 2.50
C GLU A 513 23.81 -1.75 1.71
N GLU A 514 24.69 -0.97 2.34
CA GLU A 514 25.47 0.08 1.68
C GLU A 514 26.42 -0.50 0.62
N GLU A 515 27.10 -1.62 0.89
CA GLU A 515 27.91 -2.35 -0.09
C GLU A 515 27.06 -2.84 -1.28
N LYS A 516 25.86 -3.36 -1.03
CA LYS A 516 24.91 -3.80 -2.08
C LYS A 516 24.45 -2.64 -2.95
N ASP A 517 24.10 -1.50 -2.34
CA ASP A 517 23.72 -0.29 -3.06
C ASP A 517 24.88 0.26 -3.91
N GLU A 518 26.11 0.24 -3.38
CA GLU A 518 27.31 0.62 -4.13
C GLU A 518 27.59 -0.32 -5.30
N GLN A 519 27.42 -1.63 -5.11
CA GLN A 519 27.57 -2.63 -6.16
C GLN A 519 26.52 -2.45 -7.27
N VAL A 520 25.24 -2.27 -6.92
CA VAL A 520 24.16 -2.00 -7.88
C VAL A 520 24.45 -0.72 -8.67
N LEU A 521 24.93 0.33 -8.00
CA LEU A 521 25.31 1.57 -8.66
C LEU A 521 26.52 1.39 -9.58
N ALA A 522 27.51 0.57 -9.19
CA ALA A 522 28.67 0.25 -10.00
C ALA A 522 28.29 -0.57 -11.24
N GLU A 523 27.42 -1.56 -11.10
CA GLU A 523 26.88 -2.37 -12.20
C GLU A 523 26.07 -1.52 -13.16
N ALA A 524 25.19 -0.64 -12.66
CA ALA A 524 24.42 0.30 -13.48
C ALA A 524 25.35 1.23 -14.28
N LYS A 525 26.44 1.73 -13.69
CA LYS A 525 27.47 2.51 -14.39
C LYS A 525 28.20 1.68 -15.45
N ALA A 526 28.52 0.42 -15.15
CA ALA A 526 29.20 -0.47 -16.08
C ALA A 526 28.32 -0.84 -17.29
N VAL A 527 27.02 -1.03 -17.09
CA VAL A 527 26.03 -1.24 -18.17
C VAL A 527 25.89 0.03 -19.01
N ALA A 528 25.74 1.20 -18.39
CA ALA A 528 25.69 2.48 -19.08
C ALA A 528 26.95 2.74 -19.94
N LYS A 529 28.13 2.36 -19.44
CA LYS A 529 29.40 2.46 -20.19
C LYS A 529 29.46 1.48 -21.36
N ARG A 530 29.01 0.23 -21.17
CA ARG A 530 29.00 -0.79 -22.23
C ARG A 530 28.06 -0.46 -23.38
N ASN A 531 26.93 0.18 -23.09
CA ASN A 531 25.96 0.55 -24.12
C ASN A 531 26.36 1.82 -24.90
N GLY A 532 27.52 2.43 -24.65
CA GLY A 532 28.01 3.59 -25.39
C GLY A 532 27.20 4.88 -25.21
N ASP A 533 26.13 4.85 -24.43
CA ASP A 533 25.11 5.91 -24.42
C ASP A 533 25.39 7.07 -23.47
N LEU A 534 26.40 6.97 -22.60
CA LEU A 534 26.68 8.02 -21.62
C LEU A 534 28.17 8.30 -21.47
N THR A 535 28.60 9.44 -22.02
CA THR A 535 29.89 10.06 -21.68
C THR A 535 29.97 10.31 -20.18
N ALA A 536 31.19 10.33 -19.61
CA ALA A 536 31.40 10.65 -18.18
C ALA A 536 30.71 11.96 -17.76
N SER A 537 30.61 12.94 -18.68
CA SER A 537 29.89 14.20 -18.41
C SER A 537 28.37 14.03 -18.32
N GLN A 538 27.77 13.07 -19.04
CA GLN A 538 26.34 12.77 -18.95
C GLN A 538 26.01 12.01 -17.66
N VAL A 539 26.90 11.12 -17.19
CA VAL A 539 26.77 10.47 -15.88
C VAL A 539 26.83 11.50 -14.74
N GLU A 540 27.76 12.45 -14.78
CA GLU A 540 27.81 13.53 -13.78
C GLU A 540 26.61 14.48 -13.88
N ARG A 541 26.11 14.77 -15.08
CA ARG A 541 24.85 15.54 -15.25
C ARG A 541 23.64 14.79 -14.69
N LEU A 542 23.55 13.47 -14.87
CA LEU A 542 22.51 12.62 -14.28
C LEU A 542 22.58 12.62 -12.75
N LYS A 543 23.79 12.52 -12.16
CA LYS A 543 23.98 12.65 -10.70
C LYS A 543 23.54 14.03 -10.20
N ALA A 544 23.99 15.10 -10.84
CA ALA A 544 23.60 16.46 -10.47
C ALA A 544 22.09 16.68 -10.61
N HIS A 545 21.47 16.11 -11.66
CA HIS A 545 20.04 16.16 -11.88
C HIS A 545 19.27 15.37 -10.82
N ASN A 546 19.68 14.15 -10.48
CA ASN A 546 19.04 13.32 -9.45
C ASN A 546 19.20 13.93 -8.05
N MET A 547 20.38 14.45 -7.70
CA MET A 547 20.57 15.18 -6.44
C MET A 547 19.72 16.47 -6.38
N LYS A 548 19.60 17.19 -7.50
CA LYS A 548 18.74 18.39 -7.60
C LYS A 548 17.26 18.03 -7.53
N GLN A 549 16.84 16.90 -8.10
CA GLN A 549 15.50 16.31 -8.00
C GLN A 549 15.19 15.90 -6.55
N GLN A 550 16.07 15.15 -5.88
CA GLN A 550 15.92 14.78 -4.48
C GLN A 550 15.85 16.02 -3.57
N ARG A 551 16.70 17.03 -3.78
CA ARG A 551 16.63 18.31 -3.07
C ARG A 551 15.35 19.09 -3.37
N LYS A 552 14.86 19.08 -4.62
CA LYS A 552 13.58 19.69 -5.00
C LYS A 552 12.39 18.94 -4.40
N ASN A 553 12.43 17.62 -4.33
CA ASN A 553 11.38 16.78 -3.74
C ASN A 553 11.36 16.91 -2.22
N ALA A 554 12.53 17.01 -1.58
CA ALA A 554 12.66 17.35 -0.16
C ALA A 554 12.16 18.78 0.15
N LYS A 555 12.43 19.77 -0.73
CA LYS A 555 11.92 21.14 -0.58
C LYS A 555 10.43 21.27 -0.91
N LYS A 556 9.91 20.50 -1.88
CA LYS A 556 8.48 20.44 -2.22
C LYS A 556 7.67 19.69 -1.17
N GLY A 557 8.25 18.69 -0.51
CA GLY A 557 7.67 18.05 0.68
C GLY A 557 7.61 18.96 1.91
N ASN A 558 8.25 20.14 1.86
CA ASN A 558 8.33 21.10 2.97
C ASN A 558 7.67 22.46 2.66
N ARG A 559 7.05 22.64 1.48
CA ARG A 559 6.20 23.79 1.17
C ARG A 559 4.84 23.29 0.73
N GLY A 560 3.83 23.53 1.56
CA GLY A 560 2.45 23.27 1.21
C GLY A 560 2.04 23.95 -0.10
N ASN A 561 1.26 23.21 -0.88
CA ASN A 561 0.50 23.58 -2.08
C ASN A 561 1.27 23.86 -3.39
N PRO A 562 0.81 23.25 -4.49
CA PRO A 562 0.02 24.06 -5.43
C PRO A 562 -1.18 23.30 -6.01
N MET A 563 -2.38 23.75 -5.68
CA MET A 563 -3.58 23.50 -6.46
C MET A 563 -3.88 24.75 -7.28
N HIS A 564 -3.23 24.88 -8.44
CA HIS A 564 -3.67 25.67 -9.60
C HIS A 564 -2.62 25.52 -10.70
N ASP A 565 -2.94 24.73 -11.73
CA ASP A 565 -2.80 25.07 -13.17
C ASP A 565 -2.89 23.77 -14.00
N HIS A 566 -4.11 23.29 -14.24
CA HIS A 566 -4.39 22.11 -15.06
C HIS A 566 -4.81 22.46 -16.50
N ARG A 567 -4.52 23.69 -16.98
CA ARG A 567 -4.93 24.13 -18.34
C ARG A 567 -3.82 24.22 -19.38
N LYS A 568 -2.55 23.97 -19.05
CA LYS A 568 -1.43 24.10 -20.02
C LYS A 568 -0.88 22.80 -20.60
N TYR A 569 -1.35 21.62 -20.17
CA TYR A 569 -0.78 20.33 -20.61
C TYR A 569 -1.44 19.69 -21.86
N LYS A 570 -2.28 20.43 -22.60
CA LYS A 570 -2.96 19.90 -23.81
C LYS A 570 -2.50 20.50 -25.16
N ALA A 571 -1.34 21.17 -25.19
CA ALA A 571 -0.81 21.77 -26.43
C ALA A 571 0.56 21.23 -26.86
N ALA A 572 1.01 20.10 -26.33
CA ALA A 572 2.26 19.44 -26.73
C ALA A 572 2.18 17.90 -26.62
N GLN A 573 1.06 17.36 -27.09
CA GLN A 573 0.88 16.04 -27.70
C GLN A 573 0.13 16.28 -29.00
#